data_AF-A0A378LSZ8-F1
#
_entry.id   AF-A0A378LSZ8-F1
#
_cell.length_a   1.000
_cell.length_b   1.000
_cell.length_c   1.000
_cell.angle_alpha   90.00
_cell.angle_beta   90.00
_cell.angle_gamma   90.00
#
_symmetry.space_group_name_H-M   'P 1'
#
loop_
_entity.id
_entity.type
_entity.pdbx_description
1 polymer ?
#
loop_
_entity_poly.entity_id
_entity_poly.type
_entity_poly.pdbx_seq_one_letter_code
_entity_poly.pdbx_strand_id
1 'polypeptide(L)'
;MLSKFFSTDLPVSSREAFEALKNSQDLNKIQEILSHFNELVHLKNSTLTSLARSNPKISNNQIFIMEMETRFHKLRDALQNEKPYKHLFGDLCQLKEDLQVILRYYQKQIDEGQPIAADHMRRANGKYGELRGITSKFSSQHVLSEPESDALIKYTLNFCASDVMKNDIAVISEIIQKPHLADHSRDSGFSYFNLK
;
A
#
# COMPACT_ATOMS: atom_id res chain seq x y z
N MET A 1 -11.44 -5.70 30.35
CA MET A 1 -12.40 -6.83 30.25
C MET A 1 -12.57 -7.16 28.75
N LEU A 2 -11.60 -7.87 28.13
CA LEU A 2 -11.46 -8.02 26.66
C LEU A 2 -11.42 -9.48 26.17
N SER A 3 -11.86 -10.45 26.99
CA SER A 3 -11.49 -11.86 26.79
C SER A 3 -12.60 -12.77 26.25
N LYS A 4 -13.58 -12.29 25.47
CA LYS A 4 -14.75 -13.14 25.12
C LYS A 4 -15.02 -13.45 23.64
N PHE A 5 -14.14 -13.13 22.68
CA PHE A 5 -14.45 -13.37 21.26
C PHE A 5 -13.41 -14.09 20.41
N PHE A 6 -12.27 -14.51 20.96
CA PHE A 6 -11.29 -15.26 20.16
C PHE A 6 -11.40 -16.76 20.45
N SER A 7 -11.59 -17.56 19.40
CA SER A 7 -11.48 -19.01 19.52
C SER A 7 -10.09 -19.36 20.06
N THR A 8 -9.98 -20.46 20.80
CA THR A 8 -8.73 -21.01 21.39
C THR A 8 -7.64 -21.34 20.36
N ASP A 9 -7.92 -21.11 19.08
CA ASP A 9 -7.11 -21.48 17.93
C ASP A 9 -6.39 -20.28 17.28
N LEU A 10 -6.65 -19.05 17.74
CA LEU A 10 -6.02 -17.83 17.22
C LEU A 10 -4.69 -17.56 17.94
N PRO A 11 -3.55 -17.51 17.23
CA PRO A 11 -2.28 -17.13 17.85
C PRO A 11 -2.35 -15.77 18.54
N VAL A 12 -1.69 -15.66 19.69
CA VAL A 12 -1.66 -14.43 20.51
C VAL A 12 -1.19 -13.23 19.68
N SER A 13 -0.18 -13.43 18.82
CA SER A 13 0.34 -12.40 17.91
C SER A 13 -0.71 -11.88 16.93
N SER A 14 -1.50 -12.78 16.31
CA SER A 14 -2.59 -12.40 15.40
C SER A 14 -3.73 -11.70 16.12
N ARG A 15 -3.99 -12.04 17.38
CA ARG A 15 -4.98 -11.34 18.22
C ARG A 15 -4.51 -9.92 18.55
N GLU A 16 -3.27 -9.75 19.00
CA GLU A 16 -2.71 -8.44 19.33
C GLU A 16 -2.59 -7.54 18.12
N ALA A 17 -2.15 -8.09 16.98
CA ALA A 17 -2.08 -7.35 15.73
C ALA A 17 -3.46 -6.90 15.26
N PHE A 18 -4.48 -7.74 15.39
CA PHE A 18 -5.85 -7.38 15.08
C PHE A 18 -6.35 -6.22 15.94
N GLU A 19 -6.14 -6.28 17.25
CA GLU A 19 -6.52 -5.20 18.17
C GLU A 19 -5.73 -3.91 17.89
N ALA A 20 -4.44 -4.00 17.60
CA ALA A 20 -3.62 -2.84 17.21
C ALA A 20 -4.16 -2.18 15.94
N LEU A 21 -4.48 -2.98 14.91
CA LEU A 21 -5.03 -2.49 13.65
C LEU A 21 -6.41 -1.86 13.83
N LYS A 22 -7.30 -2.49 14.61
CA LYS A 22 -8.65 -2.01 14.91
C LYS A 22 -8.64 -0.62 15.55
N ASN A 23 -7.63 -0.33 16.37
CA ASN A 23 -7.46 0.95 17.06
C ASN A 23 -6.58 1.95 16.28
N SER A 24 -6.30 1.68 15.01
CA SER A 24 -5.45 2.53 14.15
C SER A 24 -6.19 3.02 12.90
N GLN A 25 -5.62 4.00 12.21
CA GLN A 25 -6.03 4.41 10.86
C GLN A 25 -5.09 3.84 9.79
N ASP A 26 -4.25 2.86 10.15
CA ASP A 26 -3.11 2.46 9.33
C ASP A 26 -3.57 1.79 8.04
N LEU A 27 -4.64 0.97 8.05
CA LEU A 27 -5.18 0.40 6.81
C LEU A 27 -5.77 1.46 5.86
N ASN A 28 -6.37 2.53 6.38
CA ASN A 28 -6.88 3.62 5.53
C ASN A 28 -5.73 4.37 4.85
N LYS A 29 -4.69 4.69 5.63
CA LYS A 29 -3.45 5.28 5.11
C LYS A 29 -2.79 4.37 4.05
N ILE A 30 -2.73 3.06 4.31
CA ILE A 30 -2.19 2.08 3.35
C ILE A 30 -3.02 2.05 2.08
N GLN A 31 -4.35 2.09 2.17
CA GLN A 31 -5.21 2.10 0.98
C GLN A 31 -4.88 3.27 0.05
N GLU A 32 -4.68 4.45 0.61
CA GLU A 32 -4.29 5.65 -0.13
C GLU A 32 -2.92 5.48 -0.80
N ILE A 33 -1.91 5.00 -0.05
CA ILE A 33 -0.57 4.70 -0.57
C ILE A 33 -0.64 3.69 -1.73
N LEU A 34 -1.43 2.63 -1.61
CA LEU A 34 -1.58 1.62 -2.66
C LEU A 34 -2.22 2.23 -3.92
N SER A 35 -3.22 3.09 -3.75
CA SER A 35 -3.86 3.81 -4.84
C SER A 35 -2.84 4.72 -5.56
N HIS A 36 -2.07 5.51 -4.82
CA HIS A 36 -1.02 6.35 -5.39
C HIS A 36 0.04 5.52 -6.13
N PHE A 37 0.49 4.44 -5.51
CA PHE A 37 1.53 3.58 -6.08
C PHE A 37 1.08 2.95 -7.40
N ASN A 38 -0.16 2.47 -7.49
CA ASN A 38 -0.72 1.91 -8.73
C ASN A 38 -0.72 2.90 -9.89
N GLU A 39 -0.94 4.19 -9.63
CA GLU A 39 -0.94 5.23 -10.67
C GLU A 39 0.46 5.72 -11.04
N LEU A 40 1.41 5.63 -10.11
CA LEU A 40 2.77 6.12 -10.27
C LEU A 40 3.75 5.05 -10.79
N VAL A 41 3.45 3.77 -10.58
CA VAL A 41 4.30 2.67 -11.02
C VAL A 41 4.03 2.28 -12.47
N HIS A 42 5.08 2.19 -13.28
CA HIS A 42 4.97 1.61 -14.62
C HIS A 42 5.32 0.13 -14.59
N LEU A 43 4.32 -0.75 -14.76
CA LEU A 43 4.45 -2.21 -14.64
C LEU A 43 5.65 -2.81 -15.39
N LYS A 44 5.96 -2.30 -16.59
CA LYS A 44 7.05 -2.83 -17.44
C LYS A 44 8.39 -2.10 -17.29
N ASN A 45 8.36 -0.82 -16.89
CA ASN A 45 9.54 0.07 -16.97
C ASN A 45 10.10 0.39 -15.59
N SER A 46 9.31 0.15 -14.54
CA SER A 46 9.75 0.29 -13.16
C SER A 46 10.51 -0.95 -12.72
N THR A 47 11.57 -0.74 -11.94
CA THR A 47 12.27 -1.82 -11.26
C THR A 47 11.96 -1.73 -9.78
N LEU A 48 11.20 -2.71 -9.28
CA LEU A 48 10.89 -2.84 -7.86
C LEU A 48 11.92 -3.74 -7.19
N THR A 49 12.30 -3.41 -5.95
CA THR A 49 13.30 -4.17 -5.21
C THR A 49 12.90 -4.37 -3.75
N SER A 50 13.01 -5.60 -3.26
CA SER A 50 12.79 -5.99 -1.87
C SER A 50 14.11 -6.36 -1.20
N LEU A 51 14.38 -5.79 -0.02
CA LEU A 51 15.58 -6.13 0.76
C LEU A 51 15.42 -7.41 1.58
N ALA A 52 14.20 -7.94 1.71
CA ALA A 52 13.92 -9.17 2.43
C ALA A 52 14.22 -10.44 1.59
N ARG A 53 14.39 -10.30 0.28
CA ARG A 53 14.60 -11.42 -0.65
C ARG A 53 16.07 -11.64 -0.95
N SER A 54 16.46 -12.91 -1.12
CA SER A 54 17.81 -13.29 -1.57
C SER A 54 18.15 -12.74 -2.95
N ASN A 55 17.18 -12.75 -3.87
CA ASN A 55 17.22 -11.94 -5.08
C ASN A 55 16.38 -10.69 -4.86
N PRO A 56 17.00 -9.50 -4.75
CA PRO A 56 16.28 -8.31 -4.36
C PRO A 56 15.33 -7.81 -5.46
N LYS A 57 15.55 -8.15 -6.72
CA LYS A 57 14.70 -7.66 -7.82
C LYS A 57 13.37 -8.41 -7.87
N ILE A 58 12.26 -7.69 -7.89
CA ILE A 58 10.94 -8.24 -8.18
C ILE A 58 10.90 -8.58 -9.68
N SER A 59 10.65 -9.86 -9.99
CA SER A 59 10.65 -10.37 -11.36
C SER A 59 9.41 -9.96 -12.16
N ASN A 60 8.27 -9.81 -11.49
CA ASN A 60 7.00 -9.43 -12.09
C ASN A 60 6.26 -8.44 -11.18
N ASN A 61 6.23 -7.17 -11.60
CA ASN A 61 5.59 -6.09 -10.86
C ASN A 61 4.07 -6.28 -10.74
N GLN A 62 3.42 -6.85 -11.75
CA GLN A 62 1.97 -7.09 -11.73
C GLN A 62 1.59 -8.12 -10.66
N ILE A 63 2.34 -9.23 -10.59
CA ILE A 63 2.11 -10.26 -9.57
C ILE A 63 2.36 -9.68 -8.17
N PHE A 64 3.44 -8.92 -8.00
CA PHE A 64 3.74 -8.27 -6.72
C PHE A 64 2.60 -7.35 -6.25
N ILE A 65 2.10 -6.46 -7.12
CA ILE A 65 1.00 -5.56 -6.80
C ILE A 65 -0.26 -6.35 -6.43
N MET A 66 -0.64 -7.34 -7.24
CA MET A 66 -1.81 -8.18 -6.99
C MET A 66 -1.73 -8.92 -5.64
N GLU A 67 -0.57 -9.47 -5.29
CA GLU A 67 -0.36 -10.16 -4.02
C GLU A 67 -0.45 -9.21 -2.82
N MET A 68 0.13 -8.01 -2.95
CA MET A 68 0.07 -6.96 -1.94
C MET A 68 -1.37 -6.48 -1.72
N GLU A 69 -2.11 -6.22 -2.80
CA GLU A 69 -3.54 -5.86 -2.73
C GLU A 69 -4.36 -6.98 -2.11
N THR A 70 -4.12 -8.24 -2.49
CA THR A 70 -4.82 -9.38 -1.91
C THR A 70 -4.60 -9.46 -0.39
N ARG A 71 -3.36 -9.27 0.07
CA ARG A 71 -3.06 -9.21 1.52
C ARG A 71 -3.78 -8.05 2.19
N PHE A 72 -3.73 -6.86 1.59
CA PHE A 72 -4.43 -5.68 2.12
C PHE A 72 -5.94 -5.92 2.27
N HIS A 73 -6.59 -6.48 1.24
CA HIS A 73 -8.01 -6.79 1.27
C HIS A 73 -8.36 -7.80 2.37
N LYS A 74 -7.56 -8.88 2.52
CA LYS A 74 -7.77 -9.85 3.61
C LYS A 74 -7.71 -9.21 4.99
N LEU A 75 -6.76 -8.29 5.22
CA LEU A 75 -6.64 -7.57 6.50
C LEU A 75 -7.83 -6.63 6.71
N ARG A 76 -8.24 -5.90 5.67
CA ARG A 76 -9.40 -4.99 5.72
C ARG A 76 -10.70 -5.75 5.99
N ASP A 77 -10.91 -6.87 5.31
CA ASP A 77 -12.09 -7.72 5.49
C ASP A 77 -12.14 -8.30 6.90
N ALA A 78 -10.98 -8.66 7.48
CA ALA A 78 -10.92 -9.11 8.87
C ALA A 78 -11.38 -8.02 9.84
N LEU A 79 -10.98 -6.76 9.64
CA LEU A 79 -11.43 -5.63 10.46
C LEU A 79 -12.92 -5.34 10.27
N GLN A 80 -13.39 -5.26 9.01
CA GLN A 80 -14.78 -4.94 8.69
C GLN A 80 -15.77 -5.97 9.22
N ASN A 81 -15.40 -7.25 9.18
CA ASN A 81 -16.24 -8.35 9.66
C ASN A 81 -15.96 -8.73 11.12
N GLU A 82 -15.13 -7.96 11.83
CA GLU A 82 -14.67 -8.23 13.20
C GLU A 82 -14.16 -9.68 13.42
N LYS A 83 -13.52 -10.25 12.39
CA LYS A 83 -13.16 -11.67 12.34
C LYS A 83 -11.67 -11.85 12.03
N PRO A 84 -10.78 -11.89 13.04
CA PRO A 84 -9.38 -12.20 12.79
C PRO A 84 -9.18 -13.65 12.32
N TYR A 85 -8.01 -13.91 11.75
CA TYR A 85 -7.62 -15.23 11.27
C TYR A 85 -6.20 -15.60 11.72
N LYS A 86 -5.88 -16.90 11.69
CA LYS A 86 -4.66 -17.46 12.29
C LYS A 86 -3.38 -16.77 11.83
N HIS A 87 -3.27 -16.45 10.55
CA HIS A 87 -2.07 -15.86 9.94
C HIS A 87 -2.11 -14.32 9.80
N LEU A 88 -3.03 -13.63 10.50
CA LEU A 88 -3.21 -12.19 10.37
C LEU A 88 -1.92 -11.41 10.67
N PHE A 89 -1.19 -11.76 11.74
CA PHE A 89 0.07 -11.11 12.04
C PHE A 89 1.12 -11.32 10.94
N GLY A 90 1.18 -12.52 10.35
CA GLY A 90 2.07 -12.81 9.23
C GLY A 90 1.75 -11.99 7.99
N ASP A 91 0.47 -11.88 7.62
CA ASP A 91 0.03 -11.05 6.49
C ASP A 91 0.33 -9.57 6.73
N LEU A 92 0.17 -9.08 7.96
CA LEU A 92 0.52 -7.71 8.34
C LEU A 92 2.03 -7.46 8.21
N CYS A 93 2.88 -8.36 8.71
CA CYS A 93 4.32 -8.26 8.54
C CYS A 93 4.72 -8.23 7.06
N GLN A 94 4.14 -9.12 6.24
CA GLN A 94 4.42 -9.15 4.81
C GLN A 94 3.96 -7.87 4.11
N LEU A 95 2.80 -7.31 4.48
CA LEU A 95 2.35 -6.03 3.95
C LEU A 95 3.32 -4.90 4.31
N LYS A 96 3.87 -4.88 5.53
CA LYS A 96 4.91 -3.90 5.93
C LYS A 96 6.20 -4.07 5.12
N GLU A 97 6.57 -5.30 4.74
CA GLU A 97 7.68 -5.55 3.82
C GLU A 97 7.38 -5.07 2.40
N ASP A 98 6.14 -5.24 1.91
CA ASP A 98 5.71 -4.75 0.61
C ASP A 98 5.74 -3.20 0.58
N LEU A 99 5.34 -2.53 1.66
CA LEU A 99 5.46 -1.08 1.80
C LEU A 99 6.92 -0.61 1.74
N GLN A 100 7.89 -1.39 2.23
CA GLN A 100 9.32 -1.05 2.08
C GLN A 100 9.76 -1.07 0.61
N VAL A 101 9.16 -1.91 -0.23
CA VAL A 101 9.40 -1.92 -1.67
C VAL A 101 8.91 -0.61 -2.31
N ILE A 102 7.71 -0.15 -1.93
CA ILE A 102 7.15 1.13 -2.38
C ILE A 102 8.04 2.29 -1.92
N LEU A 103 8.41 2.32 -0.64
CA LEU A 103 9.28 3.36 -0.09
C LEU A 103 10.59 3.47 -0.87
N ARG A 104 11.24 2.34 -1.16
CA ARG A 104 12.49 2.34 -1.93
C ARG A 104 12.28 2.77 -3.38
N TYR A 105 11.17 2.35 -3.99
CA TYR A 105 10.82 2.79 -5.35
C TYR A 105 10.63 4.31 -5.41
N TYR A 106 9.88 4.89 -4.48
CA TYR A 106 9.65 6.32 -4.40
C TYR A 106 10.93 7.12 -4.15
N GLN A 107 11.79 6.68 -3.22
CA GLN A 107 13.09 7.31 -3.00
C GLN A 107 13.90 7.35 -4.30
N LYS A 108 13.99 6.21 -4.99
CA LYS A 108 14.69 6.12 -6.27
C LYS A 108 14.08 7.06 -7.34
N GLN A 109 12.76 7.09 -7.47
CA GLN A 109 12.10 7.99 -8.42
C GLN A 109 12.36 9.46 -8.09
N ILE A 110 12.38 9.85 -6.82
CA ILE A 110 12.72 11.21 -6.39
C ILE A 110 14.16 11.55 -6.77
N ASP A 111 15.11 10.66 -6.45
CA ASP A 111 16.54 10.86 -6.72
C ASP A 111 16.84 10.97 -8.22
N GLU A 112 16.11 10.22 -9.06
CA GLU A 112 16.25 10.21 -10.51
C GLU A 112 15.45 11.32 -11.22
N GLY A 113 14.74 12.18 -10.48
CA GLY A 113 13.97 13.28 -11.07
C GLY A 113 12.65 12.84 -11.73
N GLN A 114 12.03 11.77 -11.22
CA GLN A 114 10.70 11.27 -11.59
C GLN A 114 10.56 10.86 -13.07
N PRO A 115 11.46 10.01 -13.61
CA PRO A 115 11.48 9.70 -15.05
C PRO A 115 10.20 9.04 -15.56
N ILE A 116 9.52 8.21 -14.73
CA ILE A 116 8.27 7.57 -15.12
C ILE A 116 7.14 8.60 -15.24
N ALA A 117 7.00 9.47 -14.24
CA ALA A 117 5.99 10.52 -14.27
C ALA A 117 6.25 11.52 -15.41
N ALA A 118 7.51 11.93 -15.62
CA ALA A 118 7.89 12.81 -16.72
C ALA A 118 7.53 12.21 -18.10
N ASP A 119 7.79 10.92 -18.30
CA ASP A 119 7.41 10.24 -19.54
C ASP A 119 5.88 10.13 -19.70
N HIS A 120 5.14 9.88 -18.61
CA HIS A 120 3.68 9.92 -18.62
C HIS A 120 3.15 11.29 -19.04
N MET A 121 3.64 12.35 -18.40
CA MET A 121 3.24 13.74 -18.67
C MET A 121 3.49 14.14 -20.13
N ARG A 122 4.62 13.71 -20.70
CA ARG A 122 4.96 13.93 -22.10
C ARG A 122 3.98 13.23 -23.05
N ARG A 123 3.58 11.99 -22.74
CA ARG A 123 2.62 11.22 -23.54
C ARG A 123 1.20 11.76 -23.43
N ALA A 124 0.75 12.08 -22.22
CA ALA A 124 -0.59 12.58 -21.94
C ALA A 124 -0.86 13.96 -22.58
N ASN A 125 0.17 14.82 -22.68
CA ASN A 125 0.11 16.12 -23.36
C ASN A 125 0.46 16.06 -24.86
N GLY A 126 0.75 14.89 -25.41
CA GLY A 126 1.10 14.72 -26.82
C GLY A 126 -0.04 15.04 -27.79
N LYS A 127 0.27 15.14 -29.08
CA LYS A 127 -0.70 15.44 -30.15
C LYS A 127 -1.95 14.54 -30.14
N TYR A 128 -1.78 13.29 -29.69
CA TYR A 128 -2.79 12.24 -29.56
C TYR A 128 -3.00 11.82 -28.10
N GLY A 129 -2.61 12.66 -27.14
CA GLY A 129 -2.71 12.36 -25.71
C GLY A 129 -4.14 12.43 -25.20
N GLU A 130 -4.44 11.61 -24.19
CA GLU A 130 -5.77 11.44 -23.60
C GLU A 130 -6.37 12.76 -23.07
N LEU A 131 -5.56 13.64 -22.49
CA LEU A 131 -6.02 14.92 -21.92
C LEU A 131 -6.51 15.91 -22.97
N ARG A 132 -6.00 15.84 -24.19
CA ARG A 132 -6.44 16.73 -25.27
C ARG A 132 -7.88 16.41 -25.67
N GLY A 133 -8.25 15.14 -25.66
CA GLY A 133 -9.62 14.69 -25.93
C GLY A 133 -10.58 15.02 -24.79
N ILE A 134 -10.10 15.03 -23.55
CA ILE A 134 -10.90 15.42 -22.38
C ILE A 134 -11.09 16.93 -22.35
N THR A 135 -10.02 17.71 -22.56
CA THR A 135 -10.07 19.17 -22.50
C THR A 135 -10.96 19.81 -23.56
N SER A 136 -11.07 19.20 -24.74
CA SER A 136 -11.99 19.67 -25.78
C SER A 136 -13.47 19.46 -25.44
N LYS A 137 -13.80 18.67 -24.40
CA LYS A 137 -15.18 18.40 -23.98
C LYS A 137 -15.65 19.28 -22.81
N PHE A 138 -14.74 19.96 -22.11
CA PHE A 138 -15.10 20.83 -20.98
C PHE A 138 -15.94 22.06 -21.36
N SER A 139 -15.95 22.47 -22.63
CA SER A 139 -16.81 23.58 -23.11
C SER A 139 -18.28 23.19 -23.28
N SER A 140 -18.60 21.90 -23.18
CA SER A 140 -19.96 21.38 -23.10
C SER A 140 -20.29 21.01 -21.65
N GLN A 141 -21.58 20.92 -21.28
CA GLN A 141 -22.03 20.37 -19.98
C GLN A 141 -21.74 18.85 -19.86
N HIS A 142 -20.57 18.42 -20.31
CA HIS A 142 -20.14 17.03 -20.37
C HIS A 142 -19.76 16.54 -18.98
N VAL A 143 -20.45 15.51 -18.52
CA VAL A 143 -20.06 14.75 -17.35
C VAL A 143 -18.99 13.75 -17.79
N LEU A 144 -17.87 13.72 -17.07
CA LEU A 144 -16.77 12.81 -17.36
C LEU A 144 -17.25 11.36 -17.23
N SER A 145 -16.92 10.55 -18.22
CA SER A 145 -17.00 9.09 -18.09
C SER A 145 -15.95 8.59 -17.10
N GLU A 146 -16.13 7.36 -16.60
CA GLU A 146 -15.18 6.72 -15.69
C GLU A 146 -13.74 6.67 -16.29
N PRO A 147 -13.51 6.25 -17.55
CA PRO A 147 -12.16 6.30 -18.14
C PRO A 147 -11.56 7.70 -18.24
N GLU A 148 -12.38 8.73 -18.45
CA GLU A 148 -11.90 10.12 -18.49
C GLU A 148 -11.54 10.61 -17.09
N SER A 149 -12.28 10.17 -16.07
CA SER A 149 -11.98 10.47 -14.67
C SER A 149 -10.69 9.79 -14.23
N ASP A 150 -10.50 8.52 -14.57
CA ASP A 150 -9.28 7.76 -14.28
C ASP A 150 -8.06 8.39 -14.94
N ALA A 151 -8.17 8.78 -16.21
CA ALA A 151 -7.10 9.48 -16.92
C ALA A 151 -6.72 10.81 -16.24
N LEU A 152 -7.69 11.57 -15.73
CA LEU A 152 -7.45 12.81 -14.99
C LEU A 152 -6.83 12.57 -13.61
N ILE A 153 -7.28 11.54 -12.88
CA ILE A 153 -6.69 11.14 -11.59
C ILE A 153 -5.22 10.77 -11.80
N LYS A 154 -4.96 9.89 -12.76
CA LYS A 154 -3.60 9.46 -13.12
C LYS A 154 -2.72 10.63 -13.52
N TYR A 155 -3.22 11.52 -14.36
CA TYR A 155 -2.49 12.73 -14.75
C TYR A 155 -2.17 13.60 -13.53
N THR A 156 -3.14 13.85 -12.67
CA THR A 156 -2.98 14.71 -11.49
C THR A 156 -1.94 14.12 -10.54
N LEU A 157 -2.00 12.81 -10.28
CA LEU A 157 -1.01 12.12 -9.45
C LEU A 157 0.39 12.15 -10.07
N ASN A 158 0.52 11.92 -11.38
CA ASN A 158 1.82 11.99 -12.05
C ASN A 158 2.37 13.42 -12.12
N PHE A 159 1.52 14.44 -12.29
CA PHE A 159 1.92 15.84 -12.22
C PHE A 159 2.42 16.22 -10.81
N CYS A 160 1.77 15.71 -9.77
CA CYS A 160 2.12 15.93 -8.37
C CYS A 160 3.04 14.84 -7.78
N ALA A 161 3.68 14.01 -8.61
CA ALA A 161 4.36 12.79 -8.17
C ALA A 161 5.39 13.03 -7.06
N SER A 162 6.16 14.13 -7.15
CA SER A 162 7.16 14.44 -6.13
C SER A 162 6.56 14.62 -4.74
N ASP A 163 5.46 15.37 -4.64
CA ASP A 163 4.83 15.68 -3.35
C ASP A 163 4.06 14.48 -2.81
N VAL A 164 3.34 13.77 -3.69
CA VAL A 164 2.65 12.52 -3.34
C VAL A 164 3.64 11.49 -2.79
N MET A 165 4.74 11.23 -3.50
CA MET A 165 5.74 10.27 -3.07
C MET A 165 6.43 10.66 -1.76
N LYS A 166 6.73 11.95 -1.53
CA LYS A 166 7.31 12.42 -0.26
C LYS A 166 6.38 12.21 0.92
N ASN A 167 5.09 12.52 0.73
CA ASN A 167 4.07 12.31 1.76
C ASN A 167 3.92 10.82 2.06
N ASP A 168 3.78 9.99 1.03
CA ASP A 168 3.69 8.55 1.18
C ASP A 168 4.94 7.97 1.87
N ILE A 169 6.16 8.42 1.53
CA ILE A 169 7.40 7.98 2.21
C ILE A 169 7.32 8.24 3.72
N ALA A 170 6.85 9.42 4.13
CA ALA A 170 6.73 9.77 5.54
C ALA A 170 5.73 8.86 6.26
N VAL A 171 4.55 8.64 5.64
CA VAL A 171 3.51 7.77 6.19
C VAL A 171 3.94 6.31 6.24
N ILE A 172 4.56 5.80 5.18
CA ILE A 172 5.11 4.44 5.13
C ILE A 172 6.14 4.24 6.24
N SER A 173 7.05 5.21 6.44
CA SER A 173 8.08 5.14 7.49
C SER A 173 7.48 5.05 8.88
N GLU A 174 6.42 5.82 9.16
CA GLU A 174 5.67 5.75 10.43
C GLU A 174 5.06 4.35 10.64
N ILE A 175 4.38 3.81 9.63
CA ILE A 175 3.69 2.50 9.69
C ILE A 175 4.69 1.35 9.89
N ILE A 176 5.81 1.36 9.16
CA ILE A 176 6.82 0.29 9.24
C ILE A 176 7.44 0.23 10.63
N GLN A 177 7.69 1.36 11.27
CA GLN A 177 8.33 1.42 12.58
C GLN A 177 7.37 1.07 13.73
N LYS A 178 6.05 1.15 13.50
CA LYS A 178 5.05 0.93 14.53
C LYS A 178 5.01 -0.53 15.01
N PRO A 179 5.11 -0.79 16.33
CA PRO A 179 4.91 -2.11 16.88
C PRO A 179 3.41 -2.48 16.81
N HIS A 180 3.13 -3.72 16.40
CA HIS A 180 1.77 -4.27 16.33
C HIS A 180 1.59 -5.46 17.28
N LEU A 181 2.52 -5.62 18.22
CA LEU A 181 2.51 -6.61 19.28
C LEU A 181 2.64 -5.88 20.61
N ALA A 182 2.05 -6.45 21.66
CA ALA A 182 2.16 -5.88 22.99
C ALA A 182 3.56 -6.11 23.59
N ASP A 183 3.99 -5.22 24.49
CA ASP A 183 5.23 -5.41 25.24
C ASP A 183 4.98 -6.36 26.41
N HIS A 184 5.52 -7.58 26.29
CA HIS A 184 5.47 -8.62 27.32
C HIS A 184 6.78 -8.77 28.09
N SER A 185 7.70 -7.80 28.02
CA SER A 185 9.00 -7.86 28.72
C SER A 185 8.90 -8.06 30.23
N ARG A 186 7.73 -7.75 30.82
CA ARG A 186 7.43 -7.90 32.26
C ARG A 186 6.62 -9.16 32.58
N ASP A 187 6.17 -9.91 31.58
CA ASP A 187 5.32 -11.08 31.77
C ASP A 187 6.18 -12.34 31.97
N SER A 188 6.27 -12.78 33.23
CA SER A 188 7.09 -13.94 33.59
C SER A 188 6.61 -15.21 32.85
N GLY A 189 7.53 -15.84 32.09
CA GLY A 189 7.27 -17.07 31.35
C GLY A 189 6.44 -16.92 30.08
N PHE A 190 6.19 -15.67 29.62
CA PHE A 190 5.49 -15.44 28.36
C PHE A 190 6.31 -15.91 27.16
N SER A 191 5.63 -16.51 26.18
CA SER A 191 6.18 -16.85 24.87
C SER A 191 5.05 -16.88 23.85
N TYR A 192 5.27 -16.26 22.68
CA TYR A 192 4.35 -16.34 21.55
C TYR A 192 4.19 -17.76 20.98
N PHE A 193 5.07 -18.69 21.37
CA PHE A 193 5.03 -20.09 20.96
C PHE A 193 4.30 -21.00 21.95
N ASN A 194 3.97 -20.50 23.15
CA ASN A 194 3.22 -21.27 24.14
C ASN A 194 1.72 -21.17 23.81
N LEU A 195 1.23 -22.11 23.01
CA LEU A 195 -0.21 -22.37 22.87
C LEU A 195 -0.72 -22.88 24.24
N LYS A 196 -1.44 -22.06 24.99
CA LYS A 196 -2.24 -22.50 26.13
C LYS A 196 -3.68 -22.65 25.72
#